data_AF-A0AAV0XZI7-F1
#
_entry.id   AF-A0AAV0XZI7-F1
#
_cell.length_a   1.000
_cell.length_b   1.000
_cell.length_c   1.000
_cell.angle_alpha   90.00
_cell.angle_beta   90.00
_cell.angle_gamma   90.00
#
_symmetry.space_group_name_H-M   'P 1'
#
loop_
_entity.id
_entity.type
_entity.pdbx_description
1 polymer ?
#
loop_
_entity_poly.entity_id
_entity_poly.type
_entity_poly.pdbx_seq_one_letter_code
_entity_poly.pdbx_strand_id
1 'polypeptide(L)'
;MLDIISKDDSIPAPSKTKLKALCATRWVERRDSILTFRELYSYIIFTLEELEKMTDSETACKSIGFSASIKRSEFLISLEIVANLFSHTKTLSLVLQSPKLELSKAFSHVKNVIDVMDDIRENSVSKLETYFKNASDMAALVGEEIRIPRLCGRQTTRCNIQTTDPIEWYRITIFLPFIDHLISELKLRFNEKLSEVMPLEGLIPTHIDKYDESNVIKAR
;
A
#
# COMPACT_ATOMS: atom_id res chain seq x y z
N MET A 1 6.23 23.87 10.12
CA MET A 1 5.77 22.50 10.46
C MET A 1 5.93 22.25 11.96
N LEU A 2 7.12 22.42 12.56
CA LEU A 2 7.31 22.27 14.01
C LEU A 2 6.55 23.31 14.86
N ASP A 3 6.47 24.57 14.45
CA ASP A 3 5.72 25.60 15.22
C ASP A 3 4.20 25.45 15.14
N ILE A 4 3.72 24.63 14.19
CA ILE A 4 2.31 24.27 14.01
C ILE A 4 1.98 23.05 14.90
N ILE A 5 2.97 22.18 15.18
CA ILE A 5 2.82 20.94 15.95
C ILE A 5 2.56 21.19 17.45
N SER A 6 2.83 22.39 17.99
CA SER A 6 2.76 22.66 19.44
C SER A 6 1.42 23.20 19.98
N LYS A 7 0.36 23.30 19.16
CA LYS A 7 -0.90 23.95 19.58
C LYS A 7 -2.03 23.02 20.00
N ASP A 8 -1.88 21.71 19.88
CA ASP A 8 -2.89 20.74 20.30
C ASP A 8 -2.27 19.60 21.12
N ASP A 9 -2.34 19.75 22.45
CA ASP A 9 -1.83 18.77 23.43
C ASP A 9 -2.57 17.41 23.38
N SER A 10 -3.62 17.27 22.57
CA SER A 10 -4.40 16.04 22.43
C SER A 10 -3.82 15.03 21.43
N ILE A 11 -2.84 15.41 20.60
CA ILE A 11 -2.27 14.56 19.55
C ILE A 11 -0.87 14.04 19.96
N PRO A 12 -0.66 12.72 20.10
CA PRO A 12 0.64 12.14 20.46
C PRO A 12 1.72 12.54 19.46
N ALA A 13 2.88 12.99 19.96
CA ALA A 13 3.99 13.41 19.12
C ALA A 13 4.40 12.32 18.10
N PRO A 14 4.61 12.66 16.82
CA PRO A 14 4.88 11.67 15.78
C PRO A 14 6.34 11.19 15.86
N SER A 15 6.59 9.94 15.47
CA SER A 15 7.96 9.43 15.35
C SER A 15 8.68 9.99 14.11
N LYS A 16 7.92 10.44 13.11
CA LYS A 16 8.41 11.14 11.92
C LYS A 16 8.12 12.62 12.00
N THR A 17 8.93 13.44 11.35
CA THR A 17 8.77 14.91 11.35
C THR A 17 8.73 15.50 9.95
N LYS A 18 8.91 14.68 8.91
CA LYS A 18 8.95 15.10 7.51
C LYS A 18 8.27 14.07 6.64
N LEU A 19 7.48 14.55 5.68
CA LEU A 19 6.98 13.71 4.59
C LEU A 19 8.15 13.23 3.73
N LYS A 20 8.07 11.98 3.31
CA LYS A 20 8.98 11.42 2.31
C LYS A 20 8.38 11.62 0.93
N ALA A 21 9.20 12.08 -0.02
CA ALA A 21 8.79 12.15 -1.41
C ALA A 21 8.40 10.75 -1.92
N LEU A 22 7.35 10.67 -2.73
CA LEU A 22 6.96 9.40 -3.33
C LEU A 22 7.94 9.05 -4.45
N CYS A 23 8.74 8.00 -4.25
CA CYS A 23 9.67 7.55 -5.26
C CYS A 23 8.96 6.68 -6.30
N ALA A 24 8.96 7.13 -7.56
CA ALA A 24 8.30 6.40 -8.65
C ALA A 24 8.99 5.07 -8.98
N THR A 25 10.30 4.96 -8.74
CA THR A 25 11.10 3.81 -9.20
C THR A 25 11.53 2.85 -8.09
N ARG A 26 11.43 3.26 -6.81
CA ARG A 26 11.88 2.44 -5.67
C ARG A 26 10.71 2.01 -4.78
N TRP A 27 10.40 0.72 -4.85
CA TRP A 27 9.25 0.12 -4.15
C TRP A 27 9.31 0.26 -2.62
N VAL A 28 10.50 0.09 -2.03
CA VAL A 28 10.71 0.26 -0.57
C VAL A 28 10.45 1.69 -0.15
N GLU A 29 10.97 2.66 -0.91
CA GLU A 29 10.77 4.09 -0.60
C GLU A 29 9.31 4.48 -0.75
N ARG A 30 8.58 3.93 -1.73
CA ARG A 30 7.14 4.16 -1.88
C ARG A 30 6.36 3.68 -0.65
N ARG A 31 6.64 2.47 -0.16
CA ARG A 31 6.05 1.93 1.09
C ARG A 31 6.35 2.85 2.27
N ASP A 32 7.60 3.25 2.44
CA ASP A 32 8.02 4.13 3.52
C ASP A 32 7.32 5.49 3.46
N SER A 33 7.12 6.06 2.27
CA SER A 33 6.39 7.30 2.08
C SER A 33 4.91 7.16 2.45
N ILE A 34 4.28 6.05 2.09
CA ILE A 34 2.88 5.76 2.47
C ILE A 34 2.73 5.61 3.99
N LEU A 35 3.63 4.85 4.63
CA LEU A 35 3.60 4.68 6.09
C LEU A 35 3.87 6.00 6.82
N THR A 36 4.82 6.81 6.33
CA THR A 36 5.10 8.13 6.88
C THR A 36 3.91 9.08 6.70
N PHE A 37 3.24 9.03 5.54
CA PHE A 37 2.04 9.83 5.28
C PHE A 37 0.90 9.45 6.24
N ARG A 38 0.65 8.14 6.42
CA ARG A 38 -0.35 7.62 7.35
C ARG A 38 -0.07 8.07 8.79
N GLU A 39 1.17 7.98 9.24
CA GLU A 39 1.57 8.41 10.58
C GLU A 39 1.40 9.93 10.79
N LEU A 40 1.64 10.72 9.74
CA LEU A 40 1.54 12.17 9.79
C LEU A 40 0.16 12.71 9.40
N TYR A 41 -0.84 11.85 9.22
CA TYR A 41 -2.12 12.23 8.61
C TYR A 41 -2.80 13.43 9.29
N SER A 42 -2.96 13.39 10.62
CA SER A 42 -3.56 14.49 11.39
C SER A 42 -2.78 15.80 11.23
N TYR A 43 -1.46 15.73 11.32
CA TYR A 43 -0.58 16.89 11.13
C TYR A 43 -0.69 17.46 9.71
N ILE A 44 -0.79 16.62 8.69
CA ILE A 44 -0.97 17.06 7.30
C ILE A 44 -2.27 17.85 7.17
N ILE A 45 -3.38 17.33 7.72
CA ILE A 45 -4.69 17.99 7.67
C ILE A 45 -4.63 19.35 8.35
N PHE A 46 -4.12 19.41 9.58
CA PHE A 46 -3.99 20.66 10.31
C PHE A 46 -3.11 21.67 9.57
N THR A 47 -2.00 21.22 8.97
CA THR A 47 -1.17 22.10 8.15
C THR A 47 -1.90 22.61 6.92
N LEU A 48 -2.70 21.78 6.24
CA LEU A 48 -3.49 22.21 5.09
C LEU A 48 -4.54 23.24 5.51
N GLU A 49 -5.24 23.03 6.61
CA GLU A 49 -6.25 23.98 7.14
C GLU A 49 -5.65 25.35 7.49
N GLU A 50 -4.40 25.40 7.96
CA GLU A 50 -3.70 26.67 8.16
C GLU A 50 -3.28 27.32 6.83
N LEU A 51 -2.86 26.52 5.84
CA LEU A 51 -2.51 27.02 4.50
C LEU A 51 -3.73 27.54 3.73
N GLU A 52 -4.92 26.97 3.97
CA GLU A 52 -6.20 27.44 3.41
C GLU A 52 -6.52 28.89 3.83
N LYS A 53 -6.01 29.34 4.98
CA LYS A 53 -6.22 30.69 5.53
C LYS A 53 -5.22 31.72 5.02
N MET A 54 -4.22 31.31 4.23
CA MET A 54 -3.21 32.22 3.72
C MET A 54 -3.77 33.22 2.71
N THR A 55 -3.16 34.41 2.65
CA THR A 55 -3.53 35.45 1.69
C THR A 55 -3.19 35.10 0.25
N ASP A 56 -2.19 34.24 0.04
CA ASP A 56 -1.84 33.74 -1.28
C ASP A 56 -2.93 32.79 -1.82
N SER A 57 -3.71 33.30 -2.78
CA SER A 57 -4.86 32.60 -3.36
C SER A 57 -4.47 31.25 -3.98
N GLU A 58 -3.29 31.16 -4.59
CA GLU A 58 -2.84 29.91 -5.21
C GLU A 58 -2.59 28.82 -4.16
N THR A 59 -1.84 29.15 -3.09
CA THR A 59 -1.57 28.25 -1.97
C THR A 59 -2.87 27.85 -1.25
N ALA A 60 -3.74 28.83 -0.97
CA ALA A 60 -5.02 28.56 -0.31
C ALA A 60 -5.89 27.60 -1.15
N CYS A 61 -6.07 27.88 -2.44
CA CYS A 61 -6.88 27.06 -3.34
C CYS A 61 -6.33 25.63 -3.48
N LYS A 62 -5.02 25.46 -3.63
CA LYS A 62 -4.37 24.13 -3.65
C LYS A 62 -4.59 23.37 -2.35
N SER A 63 -4.48 24.06 -1.22
CA SER A 63 -4.64 23.46 0.11
C SER A 63 -6.07 22.96 0.32
N ILE A 64 -7.08 23.75 -0.07
CA ILE A 64 -8.50 23.33 -0.07
C ILE A 64 -8.67 22.05 -0.91
N GLY A 65 -8.11 22.04 -2.12
CA GLY A 65 -8.20 20.89 -3.03
C GLY A 65 -7.56 19.62 -2.46
N PHE A 66 -6.38 19.74 -1.84
CA PHE A 66 -5.70 18.62 -1.20
C PHE A 66 -6.46 18.12 0.02
N SER A 67 -6.86 19.03 0.93
CA SER A 67 -7.63 18.73 2.14
C SER A 67 -8.91 17.97 1.80
N ALA A 68 -9.70 18.50 0.85
CA ALA A 68 -10.91 17.86 0.36
C ALA A 68 -10.68 16.53 -0.35
N SER A 69 -9.47 16.23 -0.81
CA SER A 69 -9.13 14.96 -1.45
C SER A 69 -8.71 13.91 -0.43
N ILE A 70 -7.89 14.28 0.55
CA ILE A 70 -7.34 13.36 1.54
C ILE A 70 -8.30 13.06 2.70
N LYS A 71 -9.36 13.86 2.87
CA LYS A 71 -10.48 13.60 3.79
C LYS A 71 -11.53 12.63 3.23
N ARG A 72 -11.48 12.29 1.94
CA ARG A 72 -12.50 11.42 1.32
C ARG A 72 -12.41 10.00 1.86
N SER A 73 -13.57 9.38 2.09
CA SER A 73 -13.70 7.99 2.53
C SER A 73 -12.92 7.00 1.66
N GLU A 74 -12.98 7.17 0.33
CA GLU A 74 -12.21 6.35 -0.63
C GLU A 74 -10.70 6.47 -0.43
N PHE A 75 -10.20 7.67 -0.14
CA PHE A 75 -8.78 7.91 0.08
C PHE A 75 -8.32 7.26 1.39
N LEU A 76 -9.07 7.47 2.47
CA LEU A 76 -8.75 6.91 3.79
C LEU A 76 -8.72 5.38 3.79
N ILE A 77 -9.75 4.76 3.22
CA ILE A 77 -9.81 3.29 3.08
C ILE A 77 -8.67 2.78 2.21
N SER A 78 -8.40 3.44 1.08
CA SER A 78 -7.29 3.04 0.20
C SER A 78 -5.94 3.18 0.89
N LEU A 79 -5.74 4.24 1.68
CA LEU A 79 -4.52 4.47 2.44
C LEU A 79 -4.27 3.34 3.45
N GLU A 80 -5.29 2.95 4.21
CA GLU A 80 -5.18 1.82 5.15
C GLU A 80 -4.91 0.49 4.44
N ILE A 81 -5.66 0.19 3.38
CA ILE A 81 -5.47 -1.04 2.59
C ILE A 81 -4.04 -1.12 2.07
N VAL A 82 -3.55 -0.07 1.42
CA VAL A 82 -2.21 -0.05 0.82
C VAL A 82 -1.13 -0.11 1.89
N ALA A 83 -1.27 0.64 2.99
CA ALA A 83 -0.30 0.64 4.08
C ALA A 83 -0.14 -0.75 4.71
N ASN A 84 -1.25 -1.46 4.92
CA ASN A 84 -1.24 -2.80 5.51
C ASN A 84 -0.74 -3.86 4.51
N LEU A 85 -1.23 -3.87 3.26
CA LEU A 85 -0.79 -4.85 2.27
C LEU A 85 0.69 -4.70 1.89
N PHE A 86 1.16 -3.46 1.70
CA PHE A 86 2.58 -3.23 1.43
C PHE A 86 3.47 -3.50 2.64
N SER A 87 2.91 -3.68 3.84
CA SER A 87 3.69 -4.11 4.98
C SER A 87 4.33 -5.49 4.74
N HIS A 88 3.62 -6.39 4.06
CA HIS A 88 4.04 -7.77 3.75
C HIS A 88 5.09 -7.84 2.63
N THR A 89 5.14 -6.85 1.74
CA THR A 89 6.10 -6.82 0.62
C THR A 89 7.48 -6.29 1.01
N LYS A 90 7.68 -5.87 2.27
CA LYS A 90 8.95 -5.31 2.77
C LYS A 90 10.09 -6.30 2.62
N THR A 91 9.92 -7.50 3.15
CA THR A 91 10.97 -8.53 3.15
C THR A 91 11.35 -8.91 1.73
N LEU A 92 10.35 -9.11 0.87
CA LEU A 92 10.57 -9.38 -0.54
C LEU A 92 11.38 -8.27 -1.22
N SER A 93 11.01 -7.01 -0.97
CA SER A 93 11.71 -5.87 -1.57
C SER A 93 13.17 -5.76 -1.13
N LEU A 94 13.47 -6.07 0.15
CA LEU A 94 14.84 -6.11 0.67
C LEU A 94 15.65 -7.26 0.05
N VAL A 95 15.05 -8.43 -0.09
CA VAL A 95 15.70 -9.60 -0.70
C VAL A 95 16.03 -9.31 -2.17
N LEU A 96 15.08 -8.78 -2.93
CA LEU A 96 15.27 -8.43 -4.34
C LEU A 96 16.33 -7.35 -4.59
N GLN A 97 16.61 -6.51 -3.60
CA GLN A 97 17.63 -5.45 -3.68
C GLN A 97 18.96 -5.84 -3.03
N SER A 98 19.07 -7.06 -2.50
CA SER A 98 20.31 -7.55 -1.90
C SER A 98 21.41 -7.67 -2.95
N PRO A 99 22.64 -7.20 -2.68
CA PRO A 99 23.77 -7.43 -3.58
C PRO A 99 24.15 -8.92 -3.64
N LYS A 100 23.72 -9.72 -2.66
CA LYS A 100 23.84 -11.18 -2.62
C LYS A 100 22.48 -11.82 -2.92
N LEU A 101 21.86 -11.41 -4.03
CA LEU A 101 20.57 -11.94 -4.45
C LEU A 101 20.73 -13.42 -4.80
N GLU A 102 20.02 -14.28 -4.07
CA GLU A 102 19.76 -15.66 -4.48
C GLU A 102 18.35 -15.68 -5.06
N LEU A 103 18.24 -15.92 -6.36
CA LEU A 103 17.01 -16.13 -7.11
C LEU A 103 16.11 -17.19 -6.48
N SER A 104 16.68 -18.31 -6.01
CA SER A 104 15.93 -19.35 -5.29
C SER A 104 15.27 -18.81 -4.01
N LYS A 105 16.03 -18.07 -3.19
CA LYS A 105 15.50 -17.39 -2.00
C LYS A 105 14.46 -16.34 -2.38
N ALA A 106 14.73 -15.50 -3.37
CA ALA A 106 13.81 -14.47 -3.83
C ALA A 106 12.46 -15.07 -4.26
N PHE A 107 12.48 -16.16 -5.01
CA PHE A 107 11.27 -16.84 -5.46
C PHE A 107 10.49 -17.48 -4.31
N SER A 108 11.18 -18.08 -3.33
CA SER A 108 10.52 -18.57 -2.11
C SER A 108 9.83 -17.42 -1.35
N HIS A 109 10.46 -16.25 -1.27
CA HIS A 109 9.85 -15.07 -0.65
C HIS A 109 8.65 -14.55 -1.45
N VAL A 110 8.69 -14.60 -2.78
CA VAL A 110 7.53 -14.23 -3.60
C VAL A 110 6.35 -15.17 -3.34
N LYS A 111 6.59 -16.49 -3.34
CA LYS A 111 5.55 -17.48 -3.01
C LYS A 111 4.92 -17.21 -1.64
N ASN A 112 5.75 -17.00 -0.62
CA ASN A 112 5.27 -16.66 0.72
C ASN A 112 4.42 -15.37 0.74
N VAL A 113 4.79 -14.34 -0.04
CA VAL A 113 3.98 -13.12 -0.15
C VAL A 113 2.66 -13.41 -0.86
N ILE A 114 2.66 -14.21 -1.92
CA ILE A 114 1.44 -14.62 -2.62
C ILE A 114 0.51 -15.38 -1.66
N ASP A 115 1.03 -16.36 -0.92
CA ASP A 115 0.26 -17.16 0.03
C ASP A 115 -0.36 -16.29 1.13
N VAL A 116 0.38 -15.30 1.64
CA VAL A 116 -0.15 -14.32 2.60
C VAL A 116 -1.26 -13.45 1.98
N MET A 117 -1.13 -13.06 0.72
CA MET A 117 -2.16 -12.26 0.04
C MET A 117 -3.41 -13.08 -0.25
N ASP A 118 -3.25 -14.35 -0.62
CA ASP A 118 -4.35 -15.31 -0.80
C ASP A 118 -5.08 -15.55 0.55
N ASP A 119 -4.35 -15.72 1.67
CA ASP A 119 -4.95 -15.80 3.01
C ASP A 119 -5.73 -14.53 3.40
N ILE A 120 -5.17 -13.35 3.13
CA ILE A 120 -5.86 -12.08 3.38
C ILE A 120 -7.13 -11.96 2.53
N ARG A 121 -7.09 -12.47 1.29
CA ARG A 121 -8.23 -12.49 0.38
C ARG A 121 -9.34 -13.42 0.87
N GLU A 122 -8.99 -14.63 1.28
CA GLU A 122 -9.93 -15.61 1.84
C GLU A 122 -10.57 -15.09 3.13
N ASN A 123 -9.78 -14.46 4.00
CA ASN A 123 -10.22 -13.85 5.24
C ASN A 123 -10.65 -12.39 5.10
N SER A 124 -11.06 -11.97 3.88
CA SER A 124 -11.21 -10.56 3.51
C SER A 124 -12.15 -9.75 4.40
N VAL A 125 -13.22 -10.37 4.92
CA VAL A 125 -14.18 -9.71 5.81
C VAL A 125 -13.49 -9.26 7.09
N SER A 126 -12.88 -10.19 7.83
CA SER A 126 -12.20 -9.91 9.10
C SER A 126 -11.02 -8.93 8.97
N LYS A 127 -10.25 -9.06 7.89
CA LYS A 127 -9.10 -8.17 7.62
C LYS A 127 -9.58 -6.75 7.30
N LEU A 128 -10.62 -6.63 6.47
CA LEU A 128 -11.15 -5.33 6.11
C LEU A 128 -11.81 -4.63 7.29
N GLU A 129 -12.49 -5.33 8.21
CA GLU A 129 -13.03 -4.72 9.43
C GLU A 129 -11.94 -3.98 10.23
N THR A 130 -10.75 -4.58 10.34
CA THR A 130 -9.61 -3.95 11.01
C THR A 130 -9.15 -2.69 10.27
N TYR A 131 -9.02 -2.76 8.95
CA TYR A 131 -8.59 -1.61 8.13
C TYR A 131 -9.63 -0.49 8.10
N PHE A 132 -10.91 -0.86 8.03
CA PHE A 132 -12.04 0.06 8.04
C PHE A 132 -12.14 0.79 9.38
N LYS A 133 -11.92 0.08 10.49
CA LYS A 133 -11.86 0.69 11.82
C LYS A 133 -10.75 1.74 11.90
N ASN A 134 -9.52 1.40 11.51
CA ASN A 134 -8.42 2.37 11.51
C ASN A 134 -8.72 3.59 10.64
N ALA A 135 -9.31 3.39 9.46
CA ALA A 135 -9.70 4.48 8.58
C ALA A 135 -10.81 5.35 9.22
N SER A 136 -11.75 4.73 9.92
CA SER A 136 -12.85 5.41 10.63
C SER A 136 -12.31 6.25 11.78
N ASP A 137 -11.35 5.72 12.53
CA ASP A 137 -10.66 6.45 13.60
C ASP A 137 -9.92 7.66 13.02
N MET A 138 -9.24 7.51 11.87
CA MET A 138 -8.61 8.65 11.17
C MET A 138 -9.61 9.68 10.66
N ALA A 139 -10.77 9.25 10.15
CA ALA A 139 -11.84 10.16 9.71
C ALA A 139 -12.38 10.95 10.91
N ALA A 140 -12.61 10.29 12.04
CA ALA A 140 -13.13 10.91 13.26
C ALA A 140 -12.19 12.01 13.79
N LEU A 141 -10.87 11.83 13.70
CA LEU A 141 -9.88 12.85 14.10
C LEU A 141 -10.04 14.18 13.33
N VAL A 142 -10.64 14.14 12.15
CA VAL A 142 -10.83 15.33 11.30
C VAL A 142 -12.30 15.72 11.15
N GLY A 143 -13.17 15.15 12.00
CA GLY A 143 -14.61 15.44 12.01
C GLY A 143 -15.38 14.82 10.84
N GLU A 144 -14.82 13.81 10.18
CA GLU A 144 -15.42 13.14 9.02
C GLU A 144 -15.91 11.72 9.37
N GLU A 145 -16.74 11.16 8.50
CA GLU A 145 -17.26 9.80 8.63
C GLU A 145 -17.05 9.03 7.31
N ILE A 146 -16.74 7.74 7.40
CA ILE A 146 -16.62 6.89 6.22
C ILE A 146 -17.99 6.55 5.67
N ARG A 147 -18.25 6.94 4.42
CA ARG A 147 -19.53 6.74 3.73
C ARG A 147 -19.31 6.19 2.33
N ILE A 148 -20.30 5.46 1.84
CA ILE A 148 -20.35 5.04 0.44
C ILE A 148 -20.39 6.29 -0.45
N PRO A 149 -19.55 6.38 -1.50
CA PRO A 149 -19.59 7.49 -2.45
C PRO A 149 -20.98 7.64 -3.09
N ARG A 150 -21.32 8.86 -3.53
CA ARG A 150 -22.56 9.07 -4.28
C ARG A 150 -22.54 8.25 -5.57
N LEU A 151 -23.45 7.28 -5.66
CA LEU A 151 -23.61 6.43 -6.84
C LEU A 151 -24.59 7.09 -7.84
N CYS A 152 -24.23 7.09 -9.12
CA CYS A 152 -25.14 7.46 -10.19
C CYS A 152 -26.09 6.29 -10.48
N GLY A 153 -27.39 6.55 -10.67
CA GLY A 153 -28.38 5.50 -10.95
C GLY A 153 -28.10 4.64 -12.20
N ARG A 154 -27.22 5.11 -13.09
CA ARG A 154 -26.69 4.34 -14.22
C ARG A 154 -25.16 4.44 -14.24
N GLN A 155 -24.49 3.33 -13.95
CA GLN A 155 -23.07 3.12 -14.24
C GLN A 155 -22.92 2.08 -15.34
N THR A 156 -22.23 2.43 -16.42
CA THR A 156 -21.98 1.52 -17.56
C THR A 156 -20.57 0.93 -17.56
N THR A 157 -19.64 1.51 -16.78
CA THR A 157 -18.21 1.16 -16.80
C THR A 157 -17.75 0.46 -15.52
N ARG A 158 -18.55 0.46 -14.45
CA ARG A 158 -18.23 -0.17 -13.15
C ARG A 158 -19.38 -1.04 -12.68
N CYS A 159 -19.06 -2.05 -11.87
CA CYS A 159 -20.04 -2.87 -11.17
C CYS A 159 -20.92 -1.98 -10.29
N ASN A 160 -22.24 -2.00 -10.53
CA ASN A 160 -23.20 -1.30 -9.70
C ASN A 160 -23.58 -2.18 -8.51
N ILE A 161 -22.81 -2.08 -7.43
CA ILE A 161 -22.97 -2.93 -6.25
C ILE A 161 -24.13 -2.38 -5.43
N GLN A 162 -25.18 -3.18 -5.30
CA GLN A 162 -26.35 -2.85 -4.48
C GLN A 162 -26.09 -3.31 -3.05
N THR A 163 -25.37 -2.50 -2.28
CA THR A 163 -25.23 -2.67 -0.82
C THR A 163 -25.37 -1.34 -0.12
N THR A 164 -25.98 -1.35 1.05
CA THR A 164 -26.04 -0.20 1.97
C THR A 164 -24.94 -0.25 3.02
N ASP A 165 -24.22 -1.37 3.14
CA ASP A 165 -23.11 -1.53 4.07
C ASP A 165 -21.79 -0.99 3.47
N PRO A 166 -21.18 0.05 4.08
CA PRO A 166 -19.91 0.60 3.61
C PRO A 166 -18.78 -0.42 3.60
N ILE A 167 -18.70 -1.33 4.58
CA ILE A 167 -17.62 -2.32 4.66
C ILE A 167 -17.69 -3.24 3.44
N GLU A 168 -18.86 -3.84 3.19
CA GLU A 168 -19.08 -4.69 2.03
C GLU A 168 -18.85 -3.95 0.71
N TRP A 169 -19.26 -2.68 0.62
CA TRP A 169 -19.04 -1.87 -0.58
C TRP A 169 -17.55 -1.71 -0.88
N TYR A 170 -16.75 -1.33 0.11
CA TYR A 170 -15.30 -1.16 -0.05
C TYR A 170 -14.57 -2.48 -0.25
N ARG A 171 -15.09 -3.59 0.32
CA ARG A 171 -14.57 -4.93 0.11
C ARG A 171 -14.59 -5.31 -1.37
N ILE A 172 -15.73 -5.12 -2.01
CA ILE A 172 -15.95 -5.52 -3.41
C ILE A 172 -15.31 -4.52 -4.38
N THR A 173 -15.37 -3.21 -4.10
CA THR A 173 -14.90 -2.18 -5.04
C THR A 173 -13.41 -1.89 -5.01
N ILE A 174 -12.78 -1.98 -3.84
CA ILE A 174 -11.39 -1.56 -3.64
C ILE A 174 -10.54 -2.73 -3.16
N PHE A 175 -10.95 -3.37 -2.06
CA PHE A 175 -10.07 -4.31 -1.36
C PHE A 175 -9.76 -5.58 -2.16
N LEU A 176 -10.80 -6.30 -2.60
CA LEU A 176 -10.61 -7.53 -3.39
C LEU A 176 -9.94 -7.25 -4.75
N PRO A 177 -10.39 -6.26 -5.55
CA PRO A 177 -9.73 -5.97 -6.83
C PRO A 177 -8.25 -5.60 -6.68
N PHE A 178 -7.91 -4.88 -5.61
CA PHE A 178 -6.52 -4.50 -5.36
C PHE A 178 -5.63 -5.69 -4.98
N ILE A 179 -6.12 -6.60 -4.12
CA ILE A 179 -5.41 -7.84 -3.78
C ILE A 179 -5.24 -8.72 -5.02
N ASP A 180 -6.32 -8.92 -5.78
CA ASP A 180 -6.32 -9.71 -7.01
C ASP A 180 -5.30 -9.18 -8.02
N HIS A 181 -5.26 -7.86 -8.19
CA HIS A 181 -4.29 -7.21 -9.05
C HIS A 181 -2.85 -7.43 -8.54
N LEU A 182 -2.60 -7.25 -7.24
CA LEU A 182 -1.27 -7.43 -6.66
C LEU A 182 -0.76 -8.87 -6.81
N ILE A 183 -1.63 -9.86 -6.57
CA ILE A 183 -1.30 -11.29 -6.77
C ILE A 183 -1.01 -11.56 -8.25
N SER A 184 -1.84 -11.04 -9.16
CA SER A 184 -1.65 -11.19 -10.60
C SER A 184 -0.30 -10.62 -11.05
N GLU A 185 0.06 -9.41 -10.61
CA GLU A 185 1.34 -8.78 -10.95
C GLU A 185 2.54 -9.59 -10.42
N LEU A 186 2.44 -10.13 -9.20
CA LEU A 186 3.48 -10.99 -8.64
C LEU A 186 3.62 -12.30 -9.44
N LYS A 187 2.51 -12.96 -9.78
CA LYS A 187 2.51 -14.21 -10.58
C LYS A 187 3.01 -13.96 -12.00
N LEU A 188 2.65 -12.85 -12.62
CA LEU A 188 3.10 -12.47 -13.97
C LEU A 188 4.61 -12.24 -13.98
N ARG A 189 5.12 -11.49 -13.01
CA ARG A 189 6.54 -11.13 -12.92
C ARG A 189 7.42 -12.29 -12.47
N PHE A 190 6.95 -13.11 -11.54
CA PHE A 190 7.65 -14.27 -10.98
C PHE A 190 7.00 -15.58 -11.42
N ASN A 191 6.90 -15.74 -12.74
CA ASN A 191 6.29 -16.92 -13.35
C ASN A 191 7.24 -18.14 -13.35
N GLU A 192 6.73 -19.28 -13.81
CA GLU A 192 7.47 -20.55 -13.85
C GLU A 192 8.75 -20.48 -14.70
N LYS A 193 8.87 -19.58 -15.68
CA LYS A 193 10.10 -19.41 -16.47
C LYS A 193 11.27 -18.98 -15.59
N LEU A 194 11.02 -18.23 -14.51
CA LEU A 194 12.07 -17.90 -13.55
C LEU A 194 12.55 -19.12 -12.77
N SER A 195 11.71 -20.14 -12.61
CA SER A 195 12.11 -21.42 -11.99
C SER A 195 12.99 -22.26 -12.91
N GLU A 196 12.77 -22.18 -14.24
CA GLU A 196 13.61 -22.86 -15.24
C GLU A 196 15.05 -22.35 -15.24
N VAL A 197 15.27 -21.07 -14.92
CA VAL A 197 16.61 -20.45 -14.90
C VAL A 197 17.28 -20.47 -13.52
N MET A 198 16.60 -20.93 -12.46
CA MET A 198 17.20 -21.06 -11.11
C MET A 198 18.48 -21.89 -11.07
N PRO A 199 18.60 -23.01 -11.82
CA PRO A 199 19.83 -23.80 -11.81
C PRO A 199 21.07 -23.02 -12.26
N LEU A 200 20.92 -21.90 -12.99
CA LEU A 200 22.05 -21.03 -13.35
C LEU A 200 22.75 -20.41 -12.12
N GLU A 201 22.11 -20.39 -10.95
CA GLU A 201 22.79 -20.05 -9.69
C GLU A 201 24.00 -20.97 -9.42
N GLY A 202 23.99 -22.22 -9.90
CA GLY A 202 25.11 -23.15 -9.77
C GLY A 202 26.39 -22.70 -10.49
N LEU A 203 26.31 -21.71 -11.39
CA LEU A 203 27.49 -21.09 -12.00
C LEU A 203 28.24 -20.18 -11.02
N ILE A 204 27.61 -19.78 -9.91
CA ILE A 204 28.26 -19.02 -8.85
C ILE A 204 29.08 -20.01 -8.02
N PRO A 205 30.41 -19.80 -7.85
CA PRO A 205 31.27 -20.76 -7.14
C PRO A 205 30.79 -21.13 -5.73
N THR A 206 30.03 -20.26 -5.06
CA THR A 206 29.45 -20.50 -3.73
C THR A 206 28.24 -21.45 -3.73
N HIS A 207 27.69 -21.79 -4.89
CA HIS A 207 26.47 -22.59 -5.05
C HIS A 207 26.67 -23.79 -5.98
N ILE A 208 27.92 -24.15 -6.29
CA ILE A 208 28.23 -25.24 -7.23
C ILE A 208 27.64 -26.59 -6.79
N ASP A 209 27.55 -26.80 -5.46
CA ASP A 209 27.00 -28.03 -4.87
C ASP A 209 25.47 -28.01 -4.73
N LYS A 210 24.79 -26.91 -5.06
CA LYS A 210 23.33 -26.78 -4.89
C LYS A 210 22.51 -27.36 -6.04
N TYR A 211 23.09 -27.51 -7.24
CA TYR A 211 22.37 -27.89 -8.45
C TYR A 211 23.15 -28.93 -9.25
N ASP A 212 22.47 -29.96 -9.74
CA ASP A 212 23.09 -30.95 -10.64
C ASP A 212 23.53 -30.30 -11.95
N GLU A 213 24.70 -30.68 -12.48
CA GLU A 213 25.24 -30.18 -13.75
C GLU A 213 24.24 -30.32 -14.90
N SER A 214 23.47 -31.41 -14.94
CA SER A 214 22.44 -31.63 -15.96
C SER A 214 21.32 -30.59 -15.92
N ASN A 215 21.00 -30.07 -14.73
CA ASN A 215 19.97 -29.05 -14.56
C ASN A 215 20.52 -27.67 -14.93
N VAL A 216 21.79 -27.39 -14.62
CA VAL A 216 22.47 -26.16 -15.04
C VAL A 216 22.56 -26.07 -16.58
N ILE A 217 22.91 -27.17 -17.25
CA ILE A 217 23.01 -27.21 -18.72
C ILE A 217 21.66 -27.01 -19.40
N LYS A 218 20.58 -27.58 -18.85
CA LYS A 218 19.22 -27.41 -19.39
C LYS A 218 18.67 -25.99 -19.23
N ALA A 219 19.15 -25.25 -18.23
CA ALA A 219 18.71 -23.88 -17.92
C ALA A 219 19.40 -22.79 -18.75
N ARG A 220 20.43 -23.15 -19.54
CA ARG A 220 21.21 -22.25 -20.41
C ARG A 220 20.57 -22.09 -21.79
#